data_AF-A0A2N1V149-F1
#
_entry.id   AF-A0A2N1V149-F1
#
_cell.length_a   1.000
_cell.length_b   1.000
_cell.length_c   1.000
_cell.angle_alpha   90.00
_cell.angle_beta   90.00
_cell.angle_gamma   90.00
#
_symmetry.space_group_name_H-M   'P 1'
#
loop_
_entity.id
_entity.type
_entity.pdbx_description
1 polymer ?
#
loop_
_entity_poly.entity_id
_entity_poly.type
_entity_poly.pdbx_seq_one_letter_code
_entity_poly.pdbx_strand_id
1 'polypeptide(L)'
;MVTIKATATAIEIFNDNRERIALHQRCHAGKRYVTNLSHMPATHRHQHQANRFDGAKYRMWAKNIGEETYAAIDYLLSSQFVEEQAYRSCMGILQCSKSMAMNDWKLLVPKQ
;
A
#
# COMPACT_ATOMS: atom_id res chain seq x y z
N MET A 1 -8.04 8.29 28.79
CA MET A 1 -6.73 8.94 28.56
C MET A 1 -5.71 7.83 28.22
N VAL A 2 -4.56 8.15 27.65
CA VAL A 2 -3.52 7.15 27.37
C VAL A 2 -2.19 7.63 27.95
N THR A 3 -1.47 6.73 28.62
CA THR A 3 -0.15 7.04 29.19
C THR A 3 0.92 6.33 28.38
N ILE A 4 1.97 7.06 28.00
CA ILE A 4 3.09 6.54 27.22
C ILE A 4 4.33 6.50 28.09
N LYS A 5 5.00 5.35 28.14
CA LYS A 5 6.33 5.19 28.74
C LYS A 5 7.34 4.91 27.64
N ALA A 6 8.24 5.85 27.41
CA ALA A 6 9.29 5.74 26.40
C ALA A 6 10.64 5.47 27.07
N THR A 7 11.25 4.33 26.77
CA THR A 7 12.61 3.96 27.20
C THR A 7 13.60 4.07 26.04
N ALA A 8 14.88 3.80 26.29
CA ALA A 8 15.89 3.78 25.24
C ALA A 8 15.60 2.72 24.15
N THR A 9 14.93 1.62 24.51
CA THR A 9 14.76 0.44 23.64
C THR A 9 13.30 0.15 23.28
N ALA A 10 12.32 0.71 24.00
CA ALA A 10 10.91 0.39 23.79
C ALA A 10 9.97 1.58 24.07
N ILE A 11 8.79 1.51 23.49
CA ILE A 11 7.65 2.39 23.78
C ILE A 11 6.50 1.51 24.25
N GLU A 12 6.03 1.77 25.47
CA GLU A 12 4.91 1.09 26.12
C GLU A 12 3.71 2.03 26.18
N ILE A 13 2.52 1.50 25.90
CA ILE A 13 1.26 2.25 25.94
C ILE A 13 0.34 1.60 26.97
N PHE A 14 -0.23 2.44 27.85
CA PHE A 14 -1.12 2.03 28.93
C PHE A 14 -2.48 2.73 28.83
N ASN A 15 -3.53 2.02 29.24
CA ASN A 15 -4.87 2.58 29.42
C ASN A 15 -5.00 3.32 30.77
N ASP A 16 -6.20 3.83 31.06
CA ASP A 16 -6.49 4.55 32.31
C ASP A 16 -6.30 3.69 33.57
N ASN A 17 -6.47 2.36 33.45
CA ASN A 17 -6.30 1.39 34.55
C ASN A 17 -4.84 0.96 34.75
N ARG A 18 -3.89 1.59 34.06
CA ARG A 18 -2.46 1.21 34.04
C ARG A 18 -2.18 -0.18 33.48
N GLU A 19 -3.09 -0.73 32.69
CA GLU A 19 -2.88 -1.99 31.97
C GLU A 19 -2.15 -1.72 30.66
N ARG A 20 -1.13 -2.54 30.34
CA ARG A 20 -0.34 -2.38 29.13
C ARG A 20 -1.11 -2.91 27.93
N ILE A 21 -1.47 -2.03 27.01
CA ILE A 21 -2.22 -2.38 25.79
C ILE A 21 -1.33 -2.58 24.56
N ALA A 22 -0.12 -2.02 24.57
CA ALA A 22 0.84 -2.20 23.48
C ALA A 22 2.29 -2.05 23.95
N LEU A 23 3.18 -2.78 23.28
CA LEU A 23 4.63 -2.69 23.42
C LEU A 23 5.26 -2.69 22.03
N HIS A 24 6.10 -1.69 21.77
CA HIS A 24 6.82 -1.54 20.51
C HIS A 24 8.31 -1.40 20.77
N GLN A 25 9.14 -2.07 19.98
CA GLN A 25 10.57 -1.80 19.98
C GLN A 25 10.82 -0.39 19.44
N ARG A 26 11.67 0.37 20.12
CA ARG A 26 12.05 1.72 19.70
C ARG A 26 13.03 1.60 18.53
N CYS A 27 12.60 2.07 17.36
CA CYS A 27 13.45 2.14 16.18
C CYS A 27 14.16 3.49 16.14
N HIS A 28 15.49 3.48 16.13
CA HIS A 28 16.31 4.69 15.96
C HIS A 28 16.73 4.95 14.51
N ALA A 29 16.27 4.11 13.57
CA ALA A 29 16.66 4.14 12.15
C ALA A 29 16.06 5.31 11.33
N GLY A 30 15.80 6.46 11.97
CA GLY A 30 15.25 7.67 11.33
C GLY A 30 13.73 7.66 11.13
N LYS A 31 13.22 8.50 10.22
CA LYS A 31 11.79 8.69 9.89
C LYS A 31 11.20 7.51 9.08
N ARG A 32 11.37 6.29 9.55
CA ARG A 32 10.83 5.09 8.89
C ARG A 32 9.62 4.58 9.63
N TYR A 33 8.56 4.29 8.90
CA TYR A 33 7.39 3.60 9.45
C TYR A 33 7.74 2.13 9.68
N VAL A 34 7.39 1.61 10.84
CA VAL A 34 7.49 0.19 11.16
C VAL A 34 6.09 -0.28 11.53
N THR A 35 5.58 -1.25 10.78
CA THR A 35 4.25 -1.80 11.01
C THR A 35 4.37 -3.09 11.81
N ASN A 36 3.77 -3.14 12.99
CA ASN A 36 3.60 -4.40 13.70
C ASN A 36 2.40 -5.17 13.10
N LEU A 37 2.66 -6.33 12.52
CA LEU A 37 1.64 -7.18 11.89
C LEU A 37 0.52 -7.58 12.85
N SER A 38 0.81 -7.74 14.15
CA SER A 38 -0.18 -8.07 15.17
C SER A 38 -1.26 -6.98 15.32
N HIS A 39 -0.94 -5.73 14.99
CA HIS A 39 -1.88 -4.61 15.06
C HIS A 39 -2.50 -4.28 13.70
N MET A 40 -2.09 -4.95 12.62
CA MET A 40 -2.61 -4.67 11.29
C MET A 40 -4.11 -5.02 11.23
N PRO A 41 -5.01 -4.09 10.88
CA PRO A 41 -6.45 -4.35 10.78
C PRO A 41 -6.79 -5.46 9.78
N ALA A 42 -7.88 -6.18 10.01
CA ALA A 42 -8.28 -7.33 9.19
C ALA A 42 -8.37 -7.03 7.70
N THR A 43 -8.95 -5.90 7.34
CA THR A 43 -9.09 -5.43 5.96
C THR A 43 -7.74 -5.25 5.26
N HIS A 44 -6.71 -4.80 6.00
CA HIS A 44 -5.36 -4.61 5.47
C HIS A 44 -4.56 -5.92 5.40
N ARG A 45 -4.87 -6.90 6.27
CA ARG A 45 -4.20 -8.21 6.27
C ARG A 45 -4.42 -8.99 4.97
N HIS A 46 -5.60 -8.86 4.35
CA HIS A 46 -5.90 -9.54 3.09
C HIS A 46 -4.99 -9.06 1.96
N GLN A 47 -4.82 -7.74 1.80
CA GLN A 47 -3.93 -7.16 0.78
C GLN A 47 -2.47 -7.59 1.02
N HIS A 48 -2.03 -7.56 2.28
CA HIS A 48 -0.70 -7.97 2.70
C HIS A 48 -0.42 -9.47 2.45
N GLN A 49 -1.39 -10.35 2.78
CA GLN A 49 -1.29 -11.79 2.53
C GLN A 49 -1.39 -12.16 1.05
N ALA A 50 -2.22 -11.45 0.29
CA ALA A 50 -2.44 -11.70 -1.13
C ALA A 50 -1.25 -11.25 -1.98
N ASN A 51 -0.60 -10.14 -1.64
CA ASN A 51 0.53 -9.63 -2.40
C ASN A 51 1.89 -10.09 -1.85
N ARG A 52 1.99 -10.63 -0.62
CA ARG A 52 3.26 -11.17 -0.06
C ARG A 52 4.45 -10.19 -0.18
N PHE A 53 4.19 -8.88 -0.25
CA PHE A 53 5.20 -7.85 -0.56
C PHE A 53 5.82 -7.92 -1.96
N ASP A 54 5.16 -8.54 -2.93
CA ASP A 54 5.64 -8.67 -4.29
C ASP A 54 4.63 -8.10 -5.30
N GLY A 55 5.02 -6.97 -5.89
CA GLY A 55 4.32 -6.29 -6.96
C GLY A 55 4.38 -7.02 -8.29
N ALA A 56 4.94 -8.23 -8.36
CA ALA A 56 4.85 -9.12 -9.51
C ALA A 56 3.41 -9.23 -10.05
N LYS A 57 2.38 -9.26 -9.19
CA LYS A 57 0.99 -9.27 -9.67
C LYS A 57 0.59 -8.00 -10.42
N TYR A 58 1.03 -6.85 -9.94
CA TYR A 58 0.80 -5.56 -10.61
C TYR A 58 1.54 -5.50 -11.95
N ARG A 59 2.80 -5.95 -11.97
CA ARG A 59 3.63 -6.08 -13.18
C ARG A 59 2.99 -7.00 -14.23
N MET A 60 2.52 -8.18 -13.81
CA MET A 60 1.86 -9.14 -14.70
C MET A 60 0.55 -8.59 -15.27
N TRP A 61 -0.25 -7.91 -14.47
CA TRP A 61 -1.45 -7.25 -14.97
C TRP A 61 -1.12 -6.12 -15.94
N ALA A 62 -0.15 -5.28 -15.61
CA ALA A 62 0.31 -4.21 -16.49
C ALA A 62 0.82 -4.74 -17.85
N LYS A 63 1.54 -5.86 -17.84
CA LYS A 63 2.04 -6.54 -19.05
C LYS A 63 0.92 -6.98 -19.99
N ASN A 64 -0.23 -7.39 -19.46
CA ASN A 64 -1.39 -7.75 -20.27
C ASN A 64 -2.05 -6.55 -20.96
N ILE A 65 -1.81 -5.32 -20.47
CA ILE A 65 -2.32 -4.08 -21.07
C ILE A 65 -1.33 -3.59 -22.14
N GLY A 66 -0.05 -3.54 -21.82
CA GLY A 66 1.01 -3.15 -22.75
C GLY A 66 2.34 -2.82 -22.07
N GLU A 67 3.41 -2.72 -22.86
CA GLU A 67 4.78 -2.50 -22.37
C GLU A 67 4.96 -1.14 -21.68
N GLU A 68 4.33 -0.08 -22.18
CA GLU A 68 4.35 1.26 -21.56
C GLU A 68 3.70 1.26 -20.17
N THR A 69 2.60 0.51 -20.02
CA THR A 69 1.92 0.39 -18.72
C THR A 69 2.76 -0.42 -17.75
N TYR A 70 3.46 -1.45 -18.22
CA TYR A 70 4.42 -2.19 -17.42
C TYR A 70 5.53 -1.28 -16.90
N ALA A 71 6.16 -0.48 -17.77
CA ALA A 71 7.25 0.41 -17.40
C ALA A 71 6.81 1.45 -16.34
N ALA A 72 5.60 2.02 -16.49
CA ALA A 72 5.06 2.96 -15.52
C ALA A 72 4.82 2.30 -14.14
N ILE A 73 4.23 1.10 -14.10
CA ILE A 73 3.97 0.37 -12.86
C ILE A 73 5.28 -0.06 -12.20
N ASP A 74 6.25 -0.55 -12.96
CA ASP A 74 7.55 -0.95 -12.42
C ASP A 74 8.32 0.25 -11.83
N TYR A 75 8.28 1.40 -12.50
CA TYR A 75 8.81 2.65 -11.96
C TYR A 75 8.12 3.05 -10.66
N LEU A 76 6.79 3.00 -10.60
CA LEU A 76 6.04 3.33 -9.39
C LEU A 76 6.41 2.42 -8.21
N LEU A 77 6.49 1.11 -8.42
CA LEU A 77 6.86 0.15 -7.38
C LEU A 77 8.30 0.38 -6.89
N SER A 78 9.25 0.62 -7.81
CA SER A 78 10.67 0.85 -7.47
C SER A 78 10.96 2.25 -6.91
N SER A 79 10.10 3.23 -7.17
CA SER A 79 10.25 4.60 -6.67
C SER A 79 10.01 4.73 -5.17
N GLN A 80 9.27 3.81 -4.57
CA GLN A 80 8.93 3.85 -3.15
C GLN A 80 9.89 2.98 -2.34
N PHE A 81 10.37 3.50 -1.21
CA PHE A 81 11.21 2.71 -0.30
C PHE A 81 10.46 1.50 0.28
N VAL A 82 9.14 1.64 0.49
CA VAL A 82 8.25 0.53 0.83
C VAL A 82 7.27 0.34 -0.32
N GLU A 83 7.37 -0.80 -1.00
CA GLU A 83 6.60 -1.08 -2.21
C GLU A 83 5.07 -0.95 -2.00
N GLU A 84 4.57 -1.32 -0.82
CA GLU A 84 3.14 -1.20 -0.47
C GLU A 84 2.58 0.23 -0.60
N GLN A 85 3.43 1.26 -0.50
CA GLN A 85 3.03 2.65 -0.65
C GLN A 85 2.64 2.98 -2.10
N ALA A 86 3.15 2.22 -3.08
CA ALA A 86 2.82 2.40 -4.49
C ALA A 86 1.53 1.66 -4.91
N TYR A 87 1.03 0.71 -4.10
CA TYR A 87 -0.04 -0.21 -4.52
C TYR A 87 -1.35 0.49 -4.87
N ARG A 88 -1.73 1.54 -4.12
CA ARG A 88 -2.97 2.29 -4.40
C ARG A 88 -2.87 3.03 -5.73
N SER A 89 -1.74 3.66 -6.01
CA SER A 89 -1.48 4.34 -7.28
C SER A 89 -1.47 3.34 -8.44
N CYS A 90 -0.80 2.19 -8.28
CA CYS A 90 -0.79 1.12 -9.28
C CYS A 90 -2.20 0.59 -9.58
N MET A 91 -3.00 0.34 -8.54
CA MET A 91 -4.41 -0.08 -8.71
C MET A 91 -5.23 0.95 -9.49
N GLY A 92 -5.05 2.25 -9.22
CA GLY A 92 -5.74 3.31 -9.95
C GLY A 92 -5.45 3.26 -11.45
N ILE A 93 -4.18 3.18 -11.82
CA ILE A 93 -3.74 3.08 -13.23
C ILE A 93 -4.32 1.83 -13.91
N LEU A 94 -4.24 0.68 -13.25
CA LEU A 94 -4.73 -0.59 -13.80
C LEU A 94 -6.26 -0.61 -13.95
N GLN A 95 -6.99 0.07 -13.06
CA GLN A 95 -8.45 0.22 -13.17
C GLN A 95 -8.86 1.16 -14.32
N CYS A 96 -8.06 2.18 -14.65
CA CYS A 96 -8.33 3.04 -15.80
C CYS A 96 -8.40 2.23 -17.11
N SER A 97 -7.53 1.23 -17.30
CA SER A 97 -7.57 0.34 -18.47
C SER A 97 -8.91 -0.39 -18.60
N LYS A 98 -9.48 -0.86 -17.49
CA LYS A 98 -10.80 -1.51 -17.47
C LYS A 98 -11.93 -0.55 -17.84
N SER A 99 -11.84 0.71 -17.43
CA SER A 99 -12.82 1.74 -17.79
C SER A 99 -12.70 2.18 -19.26
N MET A 100 -11.50 2.21 -19.82
CA MET A 100 -11.27 2.59 -21.22
C MET A 100 -11.78 1.54 -22.21
N ALA A 101 -11.82 0.26 -21.83
CA ALA A 101 -12.50 -0.78 -22.60
C ALA A 101 -14.02 -0.55 -22.74
N MET A 102 -14.60 0.32 -21.90
CA MET A 102 -16.01 0.68 -21.91
C MET A 102 -16.29 2.07 -22.49
N ASN A 103 -15.33 2.65 -23.23
CA ASN A 103 -15.51 3.88 -23.98
C ASN A 103 -15.09 3.67 -25.44
N ASP A 104 -16.03 3.14 -26.22
CA ASP A 104 -16.01 3.19 -27.67
C ASP A 104 -16.18 4.66 -28.10
N TRP A 105 -15.08 5.41 -28.12
CA TRP A 105 -15.02 6.85 -28.42
C TRP A 105 -15.55 7.21 -29.82
N LYS A 106 -15.79 6.22 -30.68
CA LYS A 106 -16.43 6.36 -32.00
C LYS A 106 -17.92 6.73 -31.93
N LEU A 107 -18.57 6.66 -30.77
CA LEU A 107 -19.98 7.05 -30.58
C LEU A 107 -20.18 8.52 -30.18
N LEU A 108 -19.11 9.30 -29.97
CA LEU A 108 -19.19 10.70 -29.53
C LEU A 108 -18.65 11.72 -30.54
N VAL A 109 -18.45 11.32 -31.80
CA VAL A 109 -18.18 12.28 -32.88
C VAL A 109 -19.50 12.60 -33.59
N PRO A 110 -20.02 13.83 -33.52
CA PRO A 110 -21.18 14.20 -34.32
C PRO A 110 -20.81 14.05 -35.79
N LYS A 111 -21.55 13.22 -36.54
CA LYS A 111 -21.47 13.22 -38.00
C LYS A 111 -21.91 14.62 -38.47
N GLN A 112 -21.06 15.26 -39.27
CA GLN A 112 -21.44 16.43 -40.06
C GLN A 112 -22.64 16.09 -40.95
#